data_AF-A0A955F556-F1
#
_entry.id   AF-A0A955F556-F1
#
_cell.length_a   1.000
_cell.length_b   1.000
_cell.length_c   1.000
_cell.angle_alpha   90.00
_cell.angle_beta   90.00
_cell.angle_gamma   90.00
#
_symmetry.space_group_name_H-M   'P 1'
#
loop_
_entity.id
_entity.type
_entity.pdbx_description
1 polymer ?
#
loop_
_entity_poly.entity_id
_entity_poly.type
_entity_poly.pdbx_seq_one_letter_code
_entity_poly.pdbx_strand_id
1 'polypeptide(L)'
;MKPQDLPHEVWEALCRRCGKCCTEKVEIEGRIYLSKKYCRFLDLKTKQCTVYEDRFVAEPDCSGVEAGIKVGIFPSDCPYVKDIEGYVAPVETWDDQSITDTIRELLGDDAV
;
A
#
# COMPACT_ATOMS: atom_id res chain seq x y z
N MET A 1 -10.43 10.80 18.79
CA MET A 1 -9.38 11.60 18.13
C MET A 1 -9.04 10.89 16.85
N LYS A 2 -9.10 11.54 15.69
CA LYS A 2 -8.82 10.88 14.42
C LYS A 2 -7.29 10.87 14.20
N PRO A 3 -6.72 9.90 13.47
CA PRO A 3 -5.27 9.84 13.28
C PRO A 3 -4.68 11.17 12.76
N GLN A 4 -5.38 11.86 11.86
CA GLN A 4 -4.93 13.15 11.32
C GLN A 4 -4.81 14.31 12.34
N ASP A 5 -5.34 14.15 13.55
CA ASP A 5 -5.27 15.16 14.61
C ASP A 5 -4.02 14.96 15.52
N LEU A 6 -3.20 13.94 15.25
CA LEU A 6 -1.99 13.63 16.01
C LEU A 6 -0.80 14.50 15.58
N PRO A 7 0.14 14.82 16.50
CA PRO A 7 1.44 15.31 16.11
C PRO A 7 2.12 14.34 15.12
N HIS A 8 2.84 14.89 14.15
CA HIS A 8 3.44 14.12 13.05
C HIS A 8 4.21 12.88 13.53
N GLU A 9 5.05 13.01 14.56
CA GLU A 9 5.83 11.89 15.11
C GLU A 9 4.94 10.76 15.66
N VAL A 10 3.84 11.10 16.32
CA VAL A 10 2.92 10.11 16.89
C VAL A 10 2.12 9.45 15.78
N TRP A 11 1.77 10.21 14.74
CA TRP A 11 1.11 9.67 13.56
C TRP A 11 2.01 8.71 12.76
N GLU A 12 3.27 9.08 12.55
CA GLU A 12 4.27 8.21 11.91
C GLU A 12 4.49 6.92 12.71
N ALA A 13 4.47 7.01 14.05
CA ALA A 13 4.58 5.84 14.93
C ALA A 13 3.41 4.85 14.82
N LEU A 14 2.28 5.22 14.19
CA LEU A 14 1.19 4.28 13.92
C LEU A 14 1.57 3.24 12.86
N CYS A 15 2.55 3.51 12.01
CA CYS A 15 2.97 2.57 10.97
C CYS A 15 3.52 1.27 11.60
N ARG A 16 2.84 0.15 11.36
CA ARG A 16 3.28 -1.18 11.83
C ARG A 16 4.41 -1.79 11.01
N ARG A 17 4.97 -1.07 10.03
CA ARG A 17 6.03 -1.55 9.14
C ARG A 17 5.69 -2.91 8.53
N CYS A 18 4.49 -3.04 7.95
CA CYS A 18 4.08 -4.27 7.27
C CYS A 18 4.57 -4.35 5.82
N GLY A 19 4.99 -3.22 5.23
CA GLY A 19 5.48 -3.13 3.85
C GLY A 19 4.41 -3.17 2.76
N LYS A 20 3.14 -3.45 3.10
CA LYS A 20 2.03 -3.57 2.13
C LYS A 20 1.71 -2.27 1.39
N CYS A 21 1.88 -1.11 2.05
CA CYS A 21 1.76 0.19 1.37
C CYS A 21 2.84 0.39 0.28
N CYS A 22 3.94 -0.36 0.33
CA CYS A 22 5.06 -0.29 -0.61
C CYS A 22 5.02 -1.39 -1.67
N THR A 23 3.93 -2.13 -1.87
CA THR A 23 3.76 -3.00 -3.04
C THR A 23 3.30 -2.22 -4.27
N GLU A 24 3.39 -2.79 -5.46
CA GLU A 24 2.64 -2.28 -6.62
C GLU A 24 1.16 -2.64 -6.49
N LYS A 25 0.28 -1.74 -6.94
CA LYS A 25 -1.18 -1.88 -6.89
C LYS A 25 -1.73 -1.99 -8.30
N VAL A 26 -2.70 -2.88 -8.49
CA VAL A 26 -3.41 -3.02 -9.76
C VAL A 26 -4.90 -2.86 -9.50
N GLU A 27 -5.55 -2.04 -10.32
CA GLU A 27 -7.01 -1.95 -10.32
C GLU A 27 -7.59 -2.91 -11.35
N ILE A 28 -8.48 -3.81 -10.92
CA ILE A 28 -9.19 -4.75 -11.78
C ILE A 28 -10.67 -4.64 -11.42
N GLU A 29 -11.50 -4.30 -12.41
CA GLU A 29 -12.96 -4.16 -12.26
C GLU A 29 -13.38 -3.28 -11.07
N GLY A 30 -12.67 -2.17 -10.83
CA GLY A 30 -12.97 -1.23 -9.74
C GLY A 30 -12.53 -1.69 -8.36
N ARG A 31 -11.74 -2.77 -8.26
CA ARG A 31 -11.12 -3.23 -7.00
C ARG A 31 -9.61 -3.13 -7.09
N ILE A 32 -8.99 -2.66 -6.02
CA ILE A 32 -7.54 -2.60 -5.89
C ILE A 32 -7.02 -3.94 -5.40
N TYR A 33 -5.99 -4.47 -6.06
CA TYR A 33 -5.26 -5.67 -5.69
C TYR A 33 -3.84 -5.31 -5.29
N LEU A 34 -3.36 -5.88 -4.19
CA LEU A 34 -1.95 -5.83 -3.83
C LEU A 34 -1.20 -6.91 -4.61
N SER A 35 -0.22 -6.50 -5.41
CA SER A 35 0.72 -7.44 -6.01
C SER A 35 1.74 -7.93 -4.99
N LYS A 36 2.54 -8.93 -5.38
CA LYS A 36 3.68 -9.43 -4.59
C LYS A 36 4.97 -8.66 -4.87
N LYS A 37 4.95 -7.70 -5.80
CA LYS A 37 6.10 -6.86 -6.16
C LYS A 37 6.20 -5.70 -5.19
N TYR A 38 7.35 -5.58 -4.54
CA TYR A 38 7.64 -4.45 -3.66
C TYR A 38 8.37 -3.35 -4.43
N CYS A 39 8.11 -2.10 -4.04
CA CYS A 39 8.90 -0.94 -4.42
C CYS A 39 10.38 -1.23 -4.14
N ARG A 40 11.23 -0.88 -5.09
CA ARG A 40 12.69 -1.05 -5.03
C ARG A 40 13.36 -0.40 -3.81
N PHE A 41 12.71 0.58 -3.18
CA PHE A 41 13.24 1.28 -2.00
C PHE A 41 12.79 0.67 -0.67
N LEU A 42 11.96 -0.38 -0.68
CA LEU A 42 11.57 -1.09 0.53
C LEU A 42 12.71 -2.00 0.99
N ASP A 43 13.21 -1.79 2.20
CA ASP A 43 14.05 -2.77 2.87
C ASP A 43 13.18 -3.96 3.28
N LEU A 44 13.37 -5.12 2.64
CA LEU A 44 12.56 -6.32 2.90
C LEU A 44 12.78 -6.92 4.30
N LYS A 45 13.88 -6.59 4.99
CA LYS A 45 14.15 -7.05 6.36
C LYS A 45 13.43 -6.18 7.39
N THR A 46 13.56 -4.86 7.27
CA THR A 46 12.97 -3.91 8.24
C THR A 46 11.57 -3.45 7.88
N LYS A 47 11.15 -3.69 6.63
CA LYS A 47 9.88 -3.22 6.03
C LYS A 47 9.71 -1.71 6.07
N GLN A 48 10.82 -0.98 5.97
CA GLN A 48 10.85 0.47 5.93
C GLN A 48 11.32 0.96 4.56
N CYS A 49 10.80 2.12 4.14
CA CYS A 49 11.31 2.80 2.97
C CYS A 49 12.68 3.39 3.30
N THR A 50 13.67 3.09 2.47
CA THR A 50 15.05 3.58 2.61
C THR A 50 15.22 5.05 2.24
N VAL A 51 14.22 5.62 1.56
CA VAL A 51 14.18 7.02 1.11
C VAL A 51 12.89 7.72 1.56
N TYR A 52 12.39 7.40 2.75
CA TYR A 52 11.05 7.83 3.18
C TYR A 52 10.81 9.35 3.07
N GLU A 53 11.79 10.17 3.43
CA GLU A 53 11.70 11.64 3.38
C GLU A 53 11.59 12.16 1.94
N ASP A 54 12.31 11.53 1.00
CA ASP A 54 12.35 11.91 -0.42
C ASP A 54 11.51 10.98 -1.31
N ARG A 55 10.62 10.17 -0.73
CA ARG A 55 9.97 9.05 -1.43
C ARG A 55 9.17 9.48 -2.66
N PHE A 56 8.57 10.65 -2.64
CA PHE A 56 7.80 11.19 -3.77
C PHE A 56 8.69 11.70 -4.91
N VAL A 57 9.95 12.01 -4.62
CA VAL A 57 10.96 12.37 -5.64
C VAL A 57 11.59 11.12 -6.21
N ALA A 58 11.93 10.15 -5.35
CA ALA A 58 12.57 8.90 -5.74
C ALA A 58 11.61 7.96 -6.48
N GLU A 59 10.33 7.96 -6.09
CA GLU A 59 9.26 7.16 -6.67
C GLU A 59 8.00 8.02 -6.88
N PRO A 60 7.81 8.57 -8.10
CA PRO A 60 6.68 9.45 -8.41
C PRO A 60 5.30 8.81 -8.19
N ASP A 61 5.22 7.47 -8.28
CA ASP A 61 3.98 6.73 -8.04
C ASP A 61 3.73 6.42 -6.56
N CYS A 62 4.66 6.81 -5.67
CA CYS A 62 4.47 6.66 -4.24
C CYS A 62 3.29 7.51 -3.75
N SER A 63 2.33 6.87 -3.06
CA SER A 63 1.16 7.54 -2.53
C SER A 63 1.37 8.00 -1.08
N GLY A 64 1.09 9.27 -0.81
CA GLY A 64 0.90 9.77 0.55
C GLY A 64 -0.30 9.10 1.23
N VAL A 65 -0.35 9.10 2.56
CA VAL A 65 -1.40 8.36 3.28
C VAL A 65 -2.79 8.90 2.96
N GLU A 66 -2.98 10.21 2.94
CA GLU A 66 -4.29 10.81 2.62
C GLU A 66 -4.78 10.43 1.22
N ALA A 67 -3.89 10.39 0.23
CA ALA A 67 -4.21 9.96 -1.13
C ALA A 67 -4.50 8.46 -1.17
N GLY A 68 -3.67 7.65 -0.53
CA GLY A 68 -3.84 6.19 -0.48
C GLY A 68 -5.14 5.76 0.23
N ILE A 69 -5.59 6.51 1.24
CA ILE A 69 -6.89 6.28 1.90
C ILE A 69 -8.05 6.50 0.92
N LYS A 70 -7.98 7.55 0.10
CA LYS A 70 -9.03 7.84 -0.90
C LYS A 70 -9.14 6.76 -1.97
N VAL A 71 -8.00 6.18 -2.34
CA VAL A 71 -7.92 5.12 -3.36
C VAL A 71 -8.23 3.73 -2.79
N GLY A 72 -7.99 3.50 -1.50
CA GLY A 72 -8.22 2.19 -0.88
C GLY A 72 -7.01 1.25 -0.97
N ILE A 73 -5.78 1.76 -0.85
CA ILE A 73 -4.56 0.95 -1.01
C ILE A 73 -4.02 0.35 0.30
N PHE A 74 -4.59 0.74 1.44
CA PHE A 74 -4.18 0.24 2.75
C PHE A 74 -5.01 -0.98 3.16
N PRO A 75 -4.38 -2.04 3.70
CA PRO A 75 -5.09 -3.16 4.30
C PRO A 75 -6.13 -2.72 5.32
N SER A 76 -7.19 -3.51 5.50
CA SER A 76 -8.29 -3.19 6.44
C SER A 76 -7.81 -3.06 7.89
N ASP A 77 -6.73 -3.76 8.26
CA ASP A 77 -6.14 -3.72 9.59
C ASP A 77 -5.10 -2.60 9.78
N CYS A 78 -4.80 -1.81 8.74
CA CYS A 78 -3.81 -0.74 8.82
C CYS A 78 -4.28 0.34 9.80
N PRO A 79 -3.44 0.78 10.77
CA PRO A 79 -3.84 1.79 11.75
C PRO A 79 -4.34 3.11 11.17
N TYR A 80 -3.95 3.46 9.95
CA TYR A 80 -4.41 4.67 9.28
C TYR A 80 -5.87 4.59 8.82
N VAL A 81 -6.44 3.38 8.67
CA VAL A 81 -7.78 3.18 8.08
C VAL A 81 -8.73 2.33 8.92
N LYS A 82 -8.23 1.56 9.90
CA LYS A 82 -9.02 0.61 10.69
C LYS A 82 -10.27 1.22 11.37
N ASP A 83 -10.26 2.52 11.64
CA ASP A 83 -11.34 3.25 12.31
C ASP A 83 -12.13 4.15 11.33
N ILE A 84 -11.90 4.01 10.01
CA ILE A 84 -12.61 4.75 8.96
C ILE A 84 -13.81 3.92 8.50
N GLU A 85 -15.00 4.36 8.86
CA GLU A 85 -16.25 3.74 8.42
C GLU A 85 -16.40 3.84 6.89
N GLY A 86 -16.82 2.74 6.27
CA GLY A 86 -17.03 2.66 4.81
C GLY A 86 -15.75 2.55 3.98
N TYR A 87 -14.57 2.47 4.61
CA TYR A 87 -13.31 2.26 3.89
C TYR A 87 -13.29 0.90 3.18
N VAL A 88 -12.99 0.91 1.88
CA VAL A 88 -12.87 -0.30 1.06
C VAL A 88 -11.38 -0.66 0.94
N ALA A 89 -11.00 -1.73 1.62
CA ALA A 89 -9.63 -2.23 1.60
C ALA A 89 -9.30 -2.97 0.29
N PRO A 90 -8.00 -3.03 -0.09
CA PRO A 90 -7.59 -3.76 -1.28
C PRO A 90 -7.69 -5.27 -1.02
N VAL A 91 -7.75 -6.03 -2.11
CA VAL A 91 -7.64 -7.48 -2.09
C VAL A 91 -6.17 -7.87 -1.91
N GLU A 92 -5.87 -8.52 -0.79
CA GLU A 92 -4.49 -8.91 -0.44
C GLU A 92 -4.14 -10.33 -0.85
N THR A 93 -5.15 -11.19 -0.88
CA THR A 93 -5.03 -12.61 -1.25
C THR A 93 -5.98 -12.88 -2.38
N TRP A 94 -5.43 -13.40 -3.46
CA TRP A 94 -6.13 -13.75 -4.68
C TRP A 94 -5.55 -15.07 -5.19
N ASP A 95 -6.42 -15.95 -5.67
CA ASP A 95 -6.10 -17.29 -6.19
C ASP A 95 -6.72 -17.54 -7.57
N ASP A 96 -7.39 -16.53 -8.12
CA ASP A 96 -7.98 -16.57 -9.45
C ASP A 96 -6.89 -16.43 -10.53
N GLN A 97 -6.91 -17.35 -11.51
CA GLN A 97 -5.93 -17.38 -12.58
C GLN A 97 -6.02 -16.14 -13.48
N SER A 98 -7.21 -15.60 -13.72
CA SER A 98 -7.39 -14.39 -14.53
C SER A 98 -6.79 -13.16 -13.86
N ILE A 99 -6.91 -13.05 -12.53
CA ILE A 99 -6.25 -12.00 -11.74
C ILE A 99 -4.73 -12.17 -11.78
N THR A 100 -4.26 -13.40 -11.61
CA THR A 100 -2.84 -13.74 -11.70
C THR A 100 -2.27 -13.32 -13.05
N ASP A 101 -2.94 -13.68 -14.14
CA ASP A 101 -2.47 -13.38 -15.49
C ASP A 101 -2.46 -11.88 -15.78
N THR A 102 -3.50 -11.16 -15.32
CA THR A 102 -3.58 -9.69 -15.43
C THR A 102 -2.42 -9.01 -14.68
N ILE A 103 -2.15 -9.41 -13.44
CA ILE A 103 -1.05 -8.83 -12.65
C ILE A 103 0.30 -9.14 -13.31
N ARG A 104 0.49 -10.37 -13.82
CA ARG A 104 1.71 -10.75 -14.53
C ARG A 104 1.92 -9.92 -15.80
N GLU A 105 0.87 -9.72 -16.59
CA GLU A 105 0.94 -8.91 -17.81
C GLU A 105 1.33 -7.46 -17.52
N LEU A 106 0.76 -6.87 -16.46
CA LEU A 106 0.96 -5.46 -16.14
C LEU A 106 2.28 -5.19 -15.40
N LEU A 107 2.69 -6.08 -14.50
CA LEU A 107 3.79 -5.83 -13.55
C LEU A 107 4.96 -6.79 -13.67
N GLY A 108 4.82 -7.88 -14.43
CA GLY A 108 5.81 -8.93 -14.62
C GLY A 108 5.65 -10.12 -13.68
N ASP A 109 6.48 -11.15 -13.91
CA ASP A 109 6.45 -12.42 -13.15
C ASP A 109 6.79 -12.27 -11.66
N ASP A 110 7.52 -11.22 -11.28
CA ASP A 110 7.87 -10.94 -9.88
C ASP A 110 6.73 -10.32 -9.07
N ALA A 111 5.59 -10.02 -9.72
CA ALA A 111 4.41 -9.42 -9.11
C ALA A 111 3.34 -10.42 -8.69
N VAL A 112 3.48 -11.69 -9.05
CA VAL A 112 2.48 -12.74 -8.82
C VAL A 112 2.87 -13.81 -7.83
#